data_AF-A0A6D2I6G6-F1
#
_entry.id   AF-A0A6D2I6G6-F1
#
_cell.length_a   1.000
_cell.length_b   1.000
_cell.length_c   1.000
_cell.angle_alpha   90.00
_cell.angle_beta   90.00
_cell.angle_gamma   90.00
#
_symmetry.space_group_name_H-M   'P 1'
#
loop_
_entity.id
_entity.type
_entity.pdbx_description
1 polymer ?
#
loop_
_entity_poly.entity_id
_entity_poly.type
_entity_poly.pdbx_seq_one_letter_code
_entity_poly.pdbx_strand_id
1 'polypeptide(L)'
;MFPSVMEEDGNDTYTTKDEEFVAALTPILSLPDDLLLSCVARVSILYYPTLSLVSKSFRSLISSPELRKTRLSLGRKEACLYVCFQSDPNPNPCWFILCRKPDRTLINGSSGNVFVPSSCPNSDFNIEELSYGLSWCNFFCTIENATCSNQDGVLLYRWRDVTGKQEWKKLELKGLKGLPDIERHDDYFQLVDYGGKLAILWSELCGEKKVIRCAVIALSFERRNIGEIHGEVEWWDEVLAVPKSYKSGYAVCSR
;
A
#
# COMPACT_ATOMS: atom_id res chain seq x y z
N MET A 1 -38.52 60.55 -26.87
CA MET A 1 -37.66 59.52 -27.47
C MET A 1 -38.01 58.20 -26.81
N PHE A 2 -38.16 57.16 -27.64
CA PHE A 2 -38.79 55.87 -27.38
C PHE A 2 -38.25 55.07 -26.19
N PRO A 3 -39.09 54.22 -25.56
CA PRO A 3 -38.73 53.13 -24.65
C PRO A 3 -38.77 51.74 -25.33
N SER A 4 -38.19 50.69 -24.71
CA SER A 4 -38.52 49.22 -24.75
C SER A 4 -37.26 48.34 -24.51
N VAL A 5 -37.20 47.58 -23.41
CA VAL A 5 -37.40 46.10 -23.28
C VAL A 5 -36.31 45.23 -23.95
N MET A 6 -35.63 44.39 -23.16
CA MET A 6 -35.63 42.91 -23.25
C MET A 6 -34.89 42.27 -22.06
N GLU A 7 -35.52 41.23 -21.52
CA GLU A 7 -35.06 40.25 -20.54
C GLU A 7 -33.99 39.29 -21.12
N GLU A 8 -33.54 38.39 -20.23
CA GLU A 8 -32.88 37.09 -20.45
C GLU A 8 -31.41 37.14 -20.87
N ASP A 9 -30.56 36.21 -20.48
CA ASP A 9 -30.49 35.23 -19.38
C ASP A 9 -29.04 34.75 -19.45
N GLY A 10 -28.36 34.61 -18.32
CA GLY A 10 -26.93 34.28 -18.27
C GLY A 10 -26.64 33.23 -17.21
N ASN A 11 -27.37 32.12 -17.29
CA ASN A 11 -27.14 30.92 -16.50
C ASN A 11 -25.91 30.15 -17.03
N ASP A 12 -24.71 30.53 -16.59
CA ASP A 12 -23.50 29.78 -16.86
C ASP A 12 -23.30 28.68 -15.80
N THR A 13 -23.89 27.52 -16.08
CA THR A 13 -23.36 26.16 -15.86
C THR A 13 -22.27 25.97 -14.78
N TYR A 14 -22.68 25.89 -13.51
CA TYR A 14 -21.88 25.31 -12.42
C TYR A 14 -22.72 24.43 -11.49
N THR A 15 -23.46 23.43 -12.00
CA THR A 15 -24.23 22.53 -11.09
C THR A 15 -24.41 21.09 -11.56
N THR A 16 -24.20 20.74 -12.83
CA THR A 16 -24.65 19.43 -13.33
C THR A 16 -23.83 18.22 -12.85
N LYS A 17 -22.53 18.37 -12.59
CA LYS A 17 -21.70 17.24 -12.12
C LYS A 17 -21.86 16.95 -10.63
N ASP A 18 -22.03 18.01 -9.83
CA ASP A 18 -22.19 17.86 -8.38
C ASP A 18 -23.59 17.37 -8.02
N GLU A 19 -24.63 17.78 -8.75
CA GLU A 19 -25.99 17.27 -8.54
C GLU A 19 -26.14 15.80 -8.95
N GLU A 20 -25.51 15.36 -10.04
CA GLU A 20 -25.51 13.96 -10.46
C GLU A 20 -24.74 13.07 -9.48
N PHE A 21 -23.64 13.57 -8.91
CA PHE A 21 -22.87 12.89 -7.86
C PHE A 21 -23.63 12.83 -6.53
N VAL A 22 -24.28 13.92 -6.12
CA VAL A 22 -25.10 13.97 -4.91
C VAL A 22 -26.33 13.07 -5.04
N ALA A 23 -26.97 13.01 -6.22
CA ALA A 23 -28.07 12.10 -6.51
C ALA A 23 -27.66 10.62 -6.56
N ALA A 24 -26.40 10.31 -6.88
CA ALA A 24 -25.85 8.96 -6.80
C ALA A 24 -25.48 8.52 -5.37
N LEU A 25 -25.24 9.47 -4.46
CA LEU A 25 -24.90 9.21 -3.05
C LEU A 25 -26.11 9.10 -2.12
N THR A 26 -27.25 9.69 -2.48
CA THR A 26 -28.48 9.62 -1.68
C THR A 26 -28.99 8.20 -1.42
N PRO A 27 -28.90 7.21 -2.35
CA PRO A 27 -29.31 5.84 -2.06
C PRO A 27 -28.36 5.15 -1.08
N ILE A 28 -27.05 5.41 -1.17
CA ILE A 28 -26.03 4.74 -0.36
C ILE A 28 -26.06 5.23 1.10
N LEU A 29 -26.37 6.50 1.32
CA LEU A 29 -26.54 7.09 2.65
C LEU A 29 -27.93 6.84 3.27
N SER A 30 -28.88 6.28 2.51
CA SER A 30 -30.23 5.90 2.99
C SER A 30 -30.34 4.45 3.46
N LEU A 31 -29.28 3.65 3.27
CA LEU A 31 -29.19 2.29 3.77
C LEU A 31 -28.99 2.29 5.31
N PRO A 32 -29.52 1.29 6.03
CA PRO A 32 -29.12 1.05 7.41
C PRO A 32 -27.60 0.97 7.53
N ASP A 33 -27.04 1.57 8.58
CA ASP A 33 -25.59 1.66 8.81
C ASP A 33 -24.89 0.29 8.69
N ASP A 34 -25.56 -0.79 9.10
CA ASP A 34 -25.07 -2.17 9.01
C ASP A 34 -24.87 -2.66 7.56
N LEU A 35 -25.75 -2.28 6.64
CA LEU A 35 -25.64 -2.64 5.23
C LEU A 35 -24.53 -1.83 4.55
N LEU A 36 -24.42 -0.54 4.87
CA LEU A 36 -23.34 0.32 4.39
C LEU A 36 -21.98 -0.20 4.89
N LEU A 37 -21.89 -0.55 6.18
CA LEU A 37 -20.71 -1.16 6.80
C LEU A 37 -20.32 -2.47 6.09
N SER A 38 -21.29 -3.34 5.79
CA SER A 38 -21.06 -4.60 5.08
C SER A 38 -20.59 -4.39 3.64
N CYS A 39 -21.17 -3.42 2.92
CA CYS A 39 -20.76 -3.04 1.57
C CYS A 39 -19.32 -2.51 1.56
N VAL A 40 -19.00 -1.55 2.42
CA VAL A 40 -17.66 -0.97 2.51
C VAL A 40 -16.64 -2.00 2.97
N ALA A 41 -16.99 -2.89 3.90
CA ALA A 41 -16.12 -3.98 4.35
C ALA A 41 -15.72 -4.96 3.23
N ARG A 42 -16.46 -5.00 2.11
CA ARG A 42 -16.12 -5.82 0.95
C ARG A 42 -15.22 -5.12 -0.07
N VAL A 43 -15.10 -3.79 0.02
CA VAL A 43 -14.22 -3.01 -0.85
C VAL A 43 -12.77 -3.20 -0.39
N SER A 44 -11.83 -3.22 -1.34
CA SER A 44 -10.43 -3.34 -0.96
C SER A 44 -9.93 -2.12 -0.21
N ILE A 45 -9.11 -2.32 0.84
CA ILE A 45 -8.57 -1.24 1.67
C ILE A 45 -7.76 -0.23 0.83
N LEU A 46 -7.16 -0.67 -0.28
CA LEU A 46 -6.44 0.20 -1.19
C LEU A 46 -7.28 1.37 -1.72
N TYR A 47 -8.61 1.26 -1.73
CA TYR A 47 -9.54 2.30 -2.18
C TYR A 47 -10.11 3.16 -1.05
N TYR A 48 -9.80 2.86 0.21
CA TYR A 48 -10.40 3.55 1.35
C TYR A 48 -10.07 5.04 1.42
N PRO A 49 -8.87 5.52 1.06
CA PRO A 49 -8.65 6.97 0.99
C PRO A 49 -9.57 7.64 -0.01
N THR A 50 -9.81 7.02 -1.17
CA THR A 50 -10.74 7.54 -2.16
C THR A 50 -12.16 7.58 -1.61
N LEU A 51 -12.62 6.50 -0.98
CA LEU A 51 -13.96 6.47 -0.36
C LEU A 51 -14.10 7.50 0.77
N SER A 52 -13.04 7.77 1.54
CA SER A 52 -13.02 8.77 2.61
C SER A 52 -13.19 10.21 2.10
N LEU A 53 -12.90 10.46 0.81
CA LEU A 53 -13.10 11.76 0.17
C LEU A 53 -14.54 11.95 -0.33
N VAL A 54 -15.31 10.87 -0.50
CA VAL A 54 -16.68 10.92 -1.06
C VAL A 54 -17.66 11.61 -0.12
N SER A 55 -17.60 11.33 1.19
CA SER A 55 -18.45 12.01 2.16
C SER A 55 -17.90 11.95 3.59
N LYS A 56 -18.41 12.84 4.46
CA LYS A 56 -18.09 12.81 5.91
C LYS A 56 -18.51 11.49 6.58
N SER A 57 -19.61 10.89 6.12
CA SER A 57 -20.10 9.61 6.64
C SER A 57 -19.13 8.48 6.29
N PHE A 58 -18.69 8.38 5.03
CA PHE A 58 -17.68 7.40 4.61
C PHE A 58 -16.36 7.57 5.36
N ARG A 59 -15.91 8.82 5.53
CA ARG A 59 -14.73 9.12 6.34
C ARG A 59 -14.86 8.58 7.76
N SER A 60 -15.99 8.86 8.42
CA SER A 60 -16.28 8.38 9.78
C SER A 60 -16.33 6.85 9.84
N LEU A 61 -16.97 6.21 8.87
CA LEU A 61 -17.10 4.76 8.76
C LEU A 61 -15.75 4.07 8.57
N ILE A 62 -14.88 4.64 7.73
CA ILE A 62 -13.55 4.09 7.43
C ILE A 62 -12.60 4.21 8.63
N SER A 63 -12.73 5.29 9.40
CA SER A 63 -11.99 5.46 10.65
C SER A 63 -12.55 4.67 11.82
N SER A 64 -13.73 4.05 11.68
CA SER A 64 -14.40 3.33 12.76
C SER A 64 -13.82 1.91 12.95
N PRO A 65 -13.62 1.46 14.20
CA PRO A 65 -13.14 0.12 14.50
C PRO A 65 -14.15 -0.98 14.11
N GLU A 66 -15.44 -0.65 14.00
CA GLU A 66 -16.51 -1.57 13.57
C GLU A 66 -16.24 -2.10 12.15
N LEU A 67 -15.75 -1.25 11.24
CA LEU A 67 -15.43 -1.68 9.88
C LEU A 67 -14.36 -2.76 9.87
N ARG A 68 -13.33 -2.60 10.69
CA ARG A 68 -12.25 -3.60 10.83
C ARG A 68 -12.77 -4.91 11.40
N LYS A 69 -13.63 -4.86 12.44
CA LYS A 69 -14.28 -6.05 13.02
C LYS A 69 -15.14 -6.79 11.99
N THR A 70 -15.95 -6.07 11.23
CA THR A 70 -16.81 -6.64 10.19
C THR A 70 -16.01 -7.30 9.09
N ARG A 71 -14.90 -6.69 8.64
CA ARG A 71 -13.98 -7.31 7.67
C ARG A 71 -13.38 -8.62 8.16
N LEU A 72 -12.92 -8.64 9.41
CA LEU A 72 -12.39 -9.84 10.04
C LEU A 72 -13.45 -10.94 10.08
N SER A 73 -14.68 -10.60 10.47
CA SER A 73 -15.82 -11.54 10.48
C SER A 73 -16.17 -12.07 9.08
N LEU A 74 -16.06 -11.23 8.05
CA LEU A 74 -16.26 -11.62 6.65
C LEU A 74 -15.07 -12.40 6.04
N GLY A 75 -14.02 -12.68 6.81
CA GLY A 75 -12.83 -13.38 6.34
C GLY A 75 -12.00 -12.56 5.34
N ARG A 76 -12.19 -11.24 5.28
CA ARG A 76 -11.44 -10.33 4.39
C ARG A 76 -10.06 -10.03 4.98
N LYS A 77 -9.11 -10.94 4.76
CA LYS A 77 -7.71 -10.86 5.19
C LYS A 77 -6.83 -10.06 4.22
N GLU A 78 -7.33 -8.95 3.71
CA GLU A 78 -6.51 -8.12 2.82
C GLU A 78 -5.37 -7.51 3.62
N ALA A 79 -4.15 -7.78 3.17
CA ALA A 79 -2.96 -7.20 3.73
C ALA A 79 -2.92 -5.69 3.50
N CYS A 80 -2.67 -4.94 4.56
CA CYS A 80 -2.32 -3.52 4.50
C CYS A 80 -0.83 -3.37 4.75
N LEU A 81 -0.13 -2.71 3.83
CA LEU A 81 1.26 -2.36 4.01
C LEU A 81 1.34 -0.98 4.63
N TYR A 82 2.03 -0.89 5.77
CA TYR A 82 2.32 0.35 6.47
C TYR A 82 3.82 0.58 6.47
N VAL A 83 4.22 1.85 6.48
CA VAL A 83 5.62 2.23 6.71
C VAL A 83 5.66 3.38 7.70
N CYS A 84 6.60 3.31 8.62
CA CYS A 84 6.81 4.32 9.64
C CYS A 84 8.18 4.96 9.46
N PHE A 85 8.26 6.28 9.36
CA PHE A 85 9.53 7.02 9.38
C PHE A 85 9.66 7.89 10.64
N GLN A 86 10.89 8.07 11.10
CA GLN A 86 11.19 9.03 12.16
C GLN A 86 11.81 10.29 11.52
N SER A 87 11.27 11.46 11.86
CA SER A 87 11.77 12.75 11.37
C SER A 87 12.48 13.48 12.48
N ASP A 88 13.78 13.78 12.35
CA ASP A 88 14.41 14.75 13.27
C ASP A 88 13.84 16.15 12.97
N PRO A 89 13.39 16.95 13.96
CA PRO A 89 13.55 16.84 15.42
C PRO A 89 12.34 16.25 16.19
N ASN A 90 11.31 15.73 15.50
CA ASN A 90 10.08 15.24 16.14
C ASN A 90 10.21 13.74 16.48
N PRO A 91 10.18 13.35 17.77
CA PRO A 91 10.29 11.94 18.15
C PRO A 91 9.09 11.10 17.71
N ASN A 92 7.99 11.73 17.30
CA ASN A 92 6.79 10.99 16.91
C ASN A 92 6.95 10.32 15.54
N PRO A 93 6.74 8.99 15.45
CA PRO A 93 6.79 8.27 14.19
C PRO A 93 5.68 8.72 13.23
N CYS A 94 6.04 9.02 11.99
CA CYS A 94 5.11 9.32 10.92
C CYS A 94 4.72 8.03 10.19
N TRP A 95 3.46 7.64 10.34
CA TRP A 95 2.91 6.44 9.71
C TRP A 95 2.30 6.75 8.35
N PHE A 96 2.51 5.84 7.42
CA PHE A 96 1.95 5.87 6.09
C PHE A 96 1.33 4.51 5.76
N ILE A 97 0.23 4.51 5.00
CA ILE A 97 -0.45 3.30 4.52
C ILE A 97 -0.43 3.29 2.99
N LEU A 98 -0.19 2.12 2.41
CA LEU A 98 -0.21 1.92 0.95
C LEU A 98 -1.64 1.96 0.45
N CYS A 99 -1.91 2.81 -0.54
CA CYS A 99 -3.22 3.00 -1.15
C CYS A 99 -3.10 3.25 -2.65
N ARG A 100 -4.22 3.14 -3.38
CA ARG A 100 -4.27 3.39 -4.82
C ARG A 100 -4.72 4.82 -5.10
N LYS A 101 -3.96 5.55 -5.93
CA LYS A 101 -4.34 6.88 -6.41
C LYS A 101 -5.57 6.78 -7.31
N PRO A 102 -6.59 7.63 -7.12
CA PRO A 102 -7.79 7.63 -7.95
C PRO A 102 -7.54 8.23 -9.35
N ASP A 103 -6.65 9.21 -9.48
CA ASP A 103 -6.45 9.97 -10.71
C ASP A 103 -5.04 9.88 -11.25
N ARG A 104 -4.83 9.02 -12.25
CA ARG A 104 -3.80 9.21 -13.27
C ARG A 104 -4.15 8.43 -14.52
N THR A 105 -4.11 9.10 -15.67
CA THR A 105 -3.69 8.46 -16.93
C THR A 105 -2.43 7.67 -16.61
N LEU A 106 -2.45 6.34 -16.78
CA LEU A 106 -1.32 5.46 -16.49
C LEU A 106 -0.16 5.79 -17.44
N ILE A 107 0.62 6.81 -17.11
CA ILE A 107 1.80 7.18 -17.90
C ILE A 107 2.88 6.15 -17.54
N ASN A 108 3.38 5.44 -18.55
CA ASN A 108 4.52 4.51 -18.46
C ASN A 108 4.34 3.31 -17.51
N GLY A 109 3.17 2.66 -17.48
CA GLY A 109 3.04 1.35 -16.81
C GLY A 109 3.08 1.36 -15.28
N SER A 110 2.99 2.54 -14.65
CA SER A 110 2.80 2.69 -13.18
C SER A 110 1.49 2.04 -12.71
N SER A 111 1.49 1.41 -11.54
CA SER A 111 0.29 0.74 -10.99
C SER A 111 -0.66 1.67 -10.20
N GLY A 112 -0.19 2.90 -9.93
CA GLY A 112 -0.94 3.94 -9.23
C GLY A 112 -0.87 3.84 -7.71
N ASN A 113 0.05 3.06 -7.15
CA ASN A 113 0.18 2.89 -5.71
C ASN A 113 0.96 4.05 -5.06
N VAL A 114 0.55 4.46 -3.87
CA VAL A 114 1.18 5.56 -3.10
C VAL A 114 1.01 5.33 -1.60
N PHE A 115 1.99 5.76 -0.82
CA PHE A 115 1.87 5.88 0.62
C PHE A 115 1.23 7.21 0.98
N VAL A 116 0.12 7.15 1.73
CA VAL A 116 -0.55 8.34 2.28
C VAL A 116 -0.38 8.39 3.80
N PRO A 117 -0.25 9.58 4.41
CA PRO A 117 -0.20 9.70 5.86
C PRO A 117 -1.40 9.03 6.51
N SER A 118 -1.14 8.26 7.57
CA SER A 118 -2.15 7.56 8.35
C SER A 118 -1.90 7.75 9.83
N SER A 119 -2.96 7.66 10.64
CA SER A 119 -2.80 7.44 12.07
C SER A 119 -2.16 6.07 12.32
N CYS A 120 -1.51 5.91 13.48
CA CYS A 120 -0.89 4.65 13.89
C CYS A 120 -1.88 3.48 13.72
N PRO A 121 -1.48 2.37 13.05
CA PRO A 121 -2.42 1.32 12.68
C PRO A 121 -3.03 0.52 13.82
N ASN A 122 -2.64 0.72 15.10
CA ASN A 122 -3.31 0.28 16.34
C ASN A 122 -2.56 0.78 17.60
N SER A 123 -3.24 0.81 18.75
CA SER A 123 -2.63 0.95 20.09
C SER A 123 -1.78 -0.25 20.52
N ASP A 124 -1.93 -1.39 19.84
CA ASP A 124 -1.26 -2.66 20.17
C ASP A 124 0.14 -2.78 19.55
N PHE A 125 0.55 -1.84 18.70
CA PHE A 125 1.92 -1.80 18.18
C PHE A 125 2.84 -1.19 19.24
N ASN A 126 3.42 -2.05 20.08
CA ASN A 126 4.37 -1.62 21.08
C ASN A 126 5.67 -1.19 20.37
N ILE A 127 5.87 0.12 20.25
CA ILE A 127 6.94 0.73 19.43
C ILE A 127 8.34 0.32 19.93
N GLU A 128 8.50 -0.02 21.21
CA GLU A 128 9.73 -0.55 21.78
C GLU A 128 9.99 -2.02 21.40
N GLU A 129 8.96 -2.85 21.29
CA GLU A 129 9.12 -4.24 20.84
C GLU A 129 9.43 -4.29 19.33
N LEU A 130 8.91 -3.31 18.57
CA LEU A 130 9.24 -3.07 17.17
C LEU A 130 10.68 -2.53 16.99
N SER A 131 11.20 -1.70 17.89
CA SER A 131 12.55 -1.14 17.73
C SER A 131 13.68 -2.15 18.02
N TYR A 132 13.49 -3.05 19.00
CA TYR A 132 14.50 -4.04 19.37
C TYR A 132 14.34 -5.38 18.61
N GLY A 133 13.12 -5.80 18.27
CA GLY A 133 12.85 -7.05 17.55
C GLY A 133 13.04 -6.98 16.02
N LEU A 134 12.84 -5.81 15.40
CA LEU A 134 12.84 -5.67 13.93
C LEU A 134 14.22 -5.46 13.30
N SER A 135 15.30 -5.35 14.08
CA SER A 135 16.65 -5.26 13.53
C SER A 135 17.06 -6.52 12.74
N TRP A 136 16.41 -7.66 13.01
CA TRP A 136 16.61 -8.92 12.27
C TRP A 136 15.56 -9.17 11.17
N CYS A 137 14.39 -8.52 11.22
CA CYS A 137 13.23 -8.80 10.36
C CYS A 137 13.19 -8.04 9.04
N ASN A 138 14.12 -7.12 8.78
CA ASN A 138 14.13 -6.34 7.55
C ASN A 138 14.88 -7.02 6.39
N PHE A 139 15.82 -7.91 6.71
CA PHE A 139 16.59 -8.64 5.71
C PHE A 139 15.94 -9.94 5.29
N PHE A 140 15.09 -10.53 6.15
CA PHE A 140 14.46 -11.82 5.90
C PHE A 140 12.95 -11.74 5.97
N CYS A 141 12.26 -12.33 5.00
CA CYS A 141 10.81 -12.46 5.01
C CYS A 141 10.44 -13.92 4.78
N THR A 142 9.66 -14.52 5.68
CA THR A 142 9.16 -15.88 5.49
C THR A 142 7.73 -15.83 5.02
N ILE A 143 7.49 -16.37 3.83
CA ILE A 143 6.17 -16.51 3.22
C ILE A 143 5.89 -18.01 3.11
N GLU A 144 4.88 -18.46 3.84
CA GLU A 144 4.58 -19.88 4.01
C GLU A 144 5.80 -20.67 4.51
N ASN A 145 6.47 -21.41 3.63
CA ASN A 145 7.66 -22.22 3.94
C ASN A 145 8.94 -21.71 3.25
N ALA A 146 8.86 -20.60 2.53
CA ALA A 146 9.98 -19.98 1.84
C ALA A 146 10.48 -18.78 2.63
N THR A 147 11.76 -18.75 2.97
CA THR A 147 12.41 -17.55 3.53
C THR A 147 13.17 -16.84 2.42
N CYS A 148 12.79 -15.60 2.14
CA CYS A 148 13.49 -14.70 1.24
C CYS A 148 14.49 -13.84 2.02
N SER A 149 15.58 -13.46 1.37
CA SER A 149 16.60 -12.56 1.88
C SER A 149 17.06 -11.60 0.80
N ASN A 150 17.52 -10.41 1.18
CA ASN A 150 18.36 -9.61 0.30
C ASN A 150 19.82 -9.68 0.79
N GLN A 151 20.72 -10.02 -0.11
CA GLN A 151 22.16 -9.95 0.11
C GLN A 151 22.78 -9.14 -1.03
N ASP A 152 23.32 -7.96 -0.71
CA ASP A 152 24.00 -7.07 -1.65
C ASP A 152 23.18 -6.70 -2.90
N GLY A 153 21.86 -6.54 -2.74
CA GLY A 153 20.94 -6.21 -3.83
C GLY A 153 20.43 -7.43 -4.60
N VAL A 154 20.89 -8.63 -4.26
CA VAL A 154 20.42 -9.89 -4.83
C VAL A 154 19.35 -10.51 -3.93
N LEU A 155 18.18 -10.74 -4.51
CA LEU A 155 17.12 -11.49 -3.85
C LEU A 155 17.46 -12.98 -3.85
N LEU A 156 17.58 -13.53 -2.65
CA LEU A 156 17.79 -14.94 -2.40
C LEU A 156 16.56 -15.53 -1.74
N TYR A 157 16.31 -16.82 -1.96
CA TYR A 157 15.34 -17.57 -1.20
C TYR A 157 15.97 -18.87 -0.70
N ARG A 158 15.46 -19.38 0.41
CA ARG A 158 15.63 -20.76 0.83
C ARG A 158 14.26 -21.36 1.09
N TRP A 159 14.11 -22.61 0.71
CA TRP A 159 12.93 -23.41 0.98
C TRP A 159 13.36 -24.73 1.58
N ARG A 160 12.51 -25.33 2.41
CA ARG A 160 12.75 -26.67 2.93
C ARG A 160 12.29 -27.68 1.90
N ASP A 161 13.23 -28.41 1.31
CA ASP A 161 12.88 -29.50 0.41
C ASP A 161 12.30 -30.72 1.15
N VAL A 162 11.85 -31.72 0.40
CA VAL A 162 11.31 -32.98 0.95
C VAL A 162 12.35 -33.78 1.75
N THR A 163 13.64 -33.50 1.57
CA THR A 163 14.75 -34.15 2.29
C THR A 163 15.15 -33.40 3.57
N GLY A 164 14.60 -32.21 3.79
CA GLY A 164 14.92 -31.33 4.93
C GLY A 164 16.14 -30.43 4.69
N LYS A 165 16.76 -30.45 3.51
CA LYS A 165 17.91 -29.60 3.18
C LYS A 165 17.44 -28.17 2.91
N GLN A 166 18.27 -27.20 3.31
CA GLN A 166 18.03 -25.78 3.08
C GLN A 166 19.27 -25.16 2.44
N GLU A 167 19.11 -24.61 1.24
CA GLU A 167 20.15 -23.86 0.54
C GLU A 167 19.58 -22.55 0.02
N TRP A 168 20.41 -21.51 0.04
CA TRP A 168 20.08 -20.23 -0.56
C TRP A 168 20.24 -20.32 -2.08
N LYS A 169 19.21 -19.91 -2.80
CA LYS A 169 19.19 -19.83 -4.26
C LYS A 169 18.77 -18.42 -4.69
N LYS A 170 19.24 -17.96 -5.84
CA LYS A 170 18.79 -16.70 -6.43
C LYS A 170 17.32 -16.81 -6.82
N LEU A 171 16.52 -15.81 -6.44
CA LEU A 171 15.12 -15.69 -6.87
C LEU A 171 15.08 -15.08 -8.26
N GLU A 172 14.76 -15.90 -9.26
CA GLU A 172 14.57 -15.43 -10.63
C GLU A 172 13.22 -14.72 -10.75
N LEU A 173 13.26 -13.45 -11.19
CA LEU A 173 12.08 -12.61 -11.36
C LEU A 173 11.63 -12.60 -12.83
N LYS A 174 10.34 -12.87 -13.04
CA LYS A 174 9.62 -12.78 -14.30
C LYS A 174 8.59 -11.63 -14.19
N GLY A 175 8.15 -11.09 -15.32
CA GLY A 175 7.16 -10.00 -15.34
C GLY A 175 7.75 -8.67 -15.78
N LEU A 176 7.02 -7.57 -15.48
CA LEU A 176 7.25 -6.20 -15.97
C LEU A 176 8.72 -5.88 -16.35
N LYS A 177 8.95 -5.60 -17.64
CA LYS A 177 10.26 -5.11 -18.11
C LYS A 177 10.58 -3.80 -17.40
N GLY A 178 11.73 -3.73 -16.73
CA GLY A 178 12.25 -2.50 -16.14
C GLY A 178 12.09 -2.36 -14.63
N LEU A 179 11.97 -3.46 -13.87
CA LEU A 179 12.37 -3.39 -12.46
C LEU A 179 13.83 -2.90 -12.43
N PRO A 180 14.14 -1.77 -11.77
CA PRO A 180 15.51 -1.28 -11.72
C PRO A 180 16.40 -2.34 -11.07
N ASP A 181 17.63 -2.50 -11.58
CA ASP A 181 18.62 -3.38 -10.95
C ASP A 181 18.78 -2.93 -9.49
N ILE A 182 18.31 -3.76 -8.58
CA ILE A 182 18.36 -3.54 -7.13
C ILE A 182 19.84 -3.53 -6.64
N GLU A 183 20.77 -3.93 -7.51
CA GLU A 183 22.21 -4.17 -7.25
C GLU A 183 23.05 -2.91 -6.93
N ARG A 184 22.47 -1.71 -6.74
CA ARG A 184 23.27 -0.47 -6.52
C ARG A 184 22.64 0.56 -5.59
N HIS A 185 22.17 0.16 -4.42
CA HIS A 185 21.58 1.11 -3.48
C HIS A 185 22.25 1.07 -2.10
N ASP A 186 22.86 2.20 -1.73
CA ASP A 186 23.46 2.45 -0.42
C ASP A 186 22.42 2.69 0.69
N ASP A 187 21.13 2.67 0.40
CA ASP A 187 20.13 3.16 1.33
C ASP A 187 18.92 2.23 1.45
N TYR A 188 18.96 1.38 2.47
CA TYR A 188 17.82 0.74 3.12
C TYR A 188 16.88 -0.12 2.25
N PHE A 189 16.90 -1.43 2.52
CA PHE A 189 16.06 -2.42 1.87
C PHE A 189 15.24 -3.21 2.89
N GLN A 190 13.96 -3.44 2.62
CA GLN A 190 13.07 -4.21 3.49
C GLN A 190 12.25 -5.23 2.71
N LEU A 191 12.13 -6.41 3.31
CA LEU A 191 11.23 -7.47 2.85
C LEU A 191 10.07 -7.64 3.83
N VAL A 192 8.84 -7.68 3.32
CA VAL A 192 7.63 -7.81 4.14
C VAL A 192 6.67 -8.83 3.51
N ASP A 193 6.04 -9.66 4.34
CA ASP A 193 4.95 -10.54 3.91
C ASP A 193 3.68 -9.69 3.71
N TYR A 194 3.34 -9.47 2.45
CA TYR A 194 2.14 -8.75 2.03
C TYR A 194 1.06 -9.73 1.59
N GLY A 195 0.44 -10.38 2.57
CA GLY A 195 -0.72 -11.26 2.34
C GLY A 195 -0.39 -12.51 1.52
N GLY A 196 0.78 -13.10 1.77
CA GLY A 196 1.28 -14.25 0.99
C GLY A 196 2.10 -13.85 -0.24
N LYS A 197 2.29 -12.55 -0.47
CA LYS A 197 3.18 -12.01 -1.51
C LYS A 197 4.38 -11.35 -0.87
N LEU A 198 5.48 -11.27 -1.60
CA LEU A 198 6.68 -10.59 -1.15
C LEU A 198 6.58 -9.11 -1.52
N ALA A 199 6.40 -8.24 -0.52
CA ALA A 199 6.57 -6.82 -0.70
C ALA A 199 8.02 -6.43 -0.42
N ILE A 200 8.57 -5.64 -1.33
CA ILE A 200 9.93 -5.13 -1.27
C ILE A 200 9.86 -3.63 -1.20
N LEU A 201 10.57 -3.02 -0.25
CA LEU A 201 10.73 -1.58 -0.16
C LEU A 201 12.21 -1.24 -0.22
N TRP A 202 12.53 -0.22 -0.99
CA TRP A 202 13.87 0.33 -1.04
C TRP A 202 13.81 1.83 -1.19
N SER A 203 14.92 2.48 -0.84
CA SER A 203 15.03 3.92 -0.96
C SER A 203 16.20 4.36 -1.81
N GLU A 204 16.01 5.50 -2.46
CA GLU A 204 16.99 6.13 -3.33
C GLU A 204 17.08 7.61 -2.96
N LEU A 205 18.30 8.10 -2.74
CA LEU A 205 18.52 9.53 -2.51
C LEU A 205 18.50 10.29 -3.84
N CYS A 206 17.64 11.29 -3.91
CA CYS A 206 17.50 12.20 -5.04
C CYS A 206 17.66 13.64 -4.55
N GLY A 207 18.90 14.13 -4.46
CA GLY A 207 19.23 15.43 -3.90
C GLY A 207 18.86 15.52 -2.41
N GLU A 208 17.99 16.46 -2.05
CA GLU A 208 17.50 16.68 -0.67
C GLU A 208 16.30 15.79 -0.30
N LYS A 209 15.93 14.85 -1.17
CA LYS A 209 14.80 13.94 -0.96
C LYS A 209 15.28 12.50 -0.96
N LYS A 210 14.56 11.68 -0.19
CA LYS A 210 14.64 10.22 -0.20
C LYS A 210 13.36 9.70 -0.84
N VAL A 211 13.50 9.10 -2.02
CA VAL A 211 12.40 8.48 -2.78
C VAL A 211 12.30 7.03 -2.37
N ILE A 212 11.09 6.58 -2.07
CA ILE A 212 10.79 5.24 -1.59
C ILE A 212 10.02 4.54 -2.68
N ARG A 213 10.57 3.41 -3.11
CA ARG A 213 9.98 2.55 -4.12
C ARG A 213 9.48 1.28 -3.45
N CYS A 214 8.41 0.72 -4.01
CA CYS A 214 7.88 -0.54 -3.55
C CYS A 214 7.55 -1.43 -4.75
N ALA A 215 7.83 -2.72 -4.62
CA ALA A 215 7.44 -3.75 -5.56
C ALA A 215 6.73 -4.88 -4.81
N VAL A 216 5.70 -5.46 -5.42
CA VAL A 216 5.03 -6.66 -4.90
C VAL A 216 5.24 -7.80 -5.88
N ILE A 217 5.71 -8.91 -5.34
CA ILE A 217 6.10 -10.09 -6.09
C ILE A 217 5.27 -11.27 -5.61
N ALA A 218 4.55 -11.89 -6.54
CA ALA A 218 3.89 -13.16 -6.31
C ALA A 218 4.92 -14.28 -6.40
N LEU A 219 5.04 -15.08 -5.36
CA LEU A 219 5.92 -16.25 -5.36
C LEU A 219 5.15 -17.47 -5.88
N SER A 220 5.72 -18.16 -6.86
CA SER A 220 5.15 -19.36 -7.45
C SER A 220 6.09 -20.55 -7.24
N PHE A 221 5.51 -21.69 -6.88
CA PHE A 221 6.23 -22.93 -6.60
C PHE A 221 6.05 -23.91 -7.76
N GLU A 222 7.14 -24.30 -8.40
CA GLU A 222 7.09 -25.31 -9.44
C GLU A 222 7.19 -26.71 -8.83
N ARG A 223 6.06 -27.41 -8.73
CA ARG A 223 6.00 -28.76 -8.12
C ARG A 223 6.84 -29.81 -8.87
N ARG A 224 7.17 -29.57 -10.13
CA ARG A 224 7.95 -30.49 -10.98
C ARG A 224 9.46 -30.38 -10.74
N ASN A 225 9.96 -29.18 -10.45
CA ASN A 225 11.34 -28.94 -10.04
C ASN A 225 11.34 -28.75 -8.52
N ILE A 226 11.58 -29.84 -7.79
CA ILE A 226 11.58 -29.92 -6.32
C ILE A 226 12.32 -28.72 -5.72
N GLY A 227 11.57 -27.71 -5.30
CA GLY A 227 12.10 -26.53 -4.60
C GLY A 227 12.66 -25.42 -5.46
N GLU A 228 12.18 -25.25 -6.70
CA GLU A 228 12.39 -24.02 -7.46
C GLU A 228 11.24 -23.03 -7.22
N ILE A 229 11.59 -21.83 -6.79
CA ILE A 229 10.66 -20.70 -6.62
C ILE A 229 10.98 -19.66 -7.69
N HIS A 230 9.94 -19.20 -8.38
CA HIS A 230 10.02 -18.06 -9.27
C HIS A 230 9.16 -16.91 -8.73
N GLY A 231 9.65 -15.69 -8.86
CA GLY A 231 8.89 -14.50 -8.55
C GLY A 231 8.26 -13.91 -9.81
N GLU A 232 6.98 -13.56 -9.76
CA GLU A 232 6.33 -12.73 -10.77
C GLU A 232 6.06 -11.34 -10.18
N VAL A 233 6.61 -10.30 -10.80
CA VAL A 233 6.38 -8.92 -10.37
C VAL A 233 4.95 -8.51 -10.73
N GLU A 234 4.10 -8.33 -9.74
CA GLU A 234 2.73 -7.85 -9.95
C GLU A 234 2.70 -6.36 -10.28
N TRP A 235 3.49 -5.58 -9.56
CA TRP A 235 3.66 -4.15 -9.78
C TRP A 235 4.90 -3.62 -9.06
N TRP A 236 5.35 -2.45 -9.50
CA TRP A 236 6.26 -1.60 -8.73
C TRP A 236 5.93 -0.13 -8.98
N ASP A 237 6.16 0.73 -7.99
CA ASP A 237 5.93 2.18 -8.09
C ASP A 237 6.86 2.98 -7.17
N GLU A 238 7.05 4.25 -7.50
CA GLU A 238 7.52 5.28 -6.55
C GLU A 238 6.35 5.67 -5.64
N VAL A 239 6.39 5.17 -4.41
CA VAL A 239 5.25 5.20 -3.48
C VAL A 239 5.32 6.36 -2.49
N LEU A 240 6.51 6.89 -2.17
CA LEU A 240 6.65 8.03 -1.27
C LEU A 240 7.91 8.83 -1.60
N ALA A 241 7.89 10.15 -1.37
CA ALA A 241 9.10 10.96 -1.31
C ALA A 241 9.10 11.74 0.00
N VAL A 242 10.14 11.55 0.81
CA VAL A 242 10.34 12.23 2.09
C VAL A 242 11.59 13.09 2.06
N PRO A 243 11.73 14.12 2.92
CA PRO A 243 12.99 14.83 3.09
C PRO A 243 14.11 13.88 3.50
N LYS A 244 15.35 14.16 3.07
CA LYS A 244 16.54 13.38 3.44
C LYS A 244 16.77 13.29 4.96
N SER A 245 16.24 14.23 5.74
CA SER A 245 16.30 14.22 7.21
C SER A 245 15.51 13.09 7.88
N TYR A 246 14.62 12.41 7.13
CA TYR A 246 13.88 11.27 7.65
C TYR A 246 14.82 10.07 7.82
N LYS A 247 14.93 9.58 9.05
CA LYS A 247 15.66 8.35 9.36
C LYS A 247 14.97 7.16 8.70
N SER A 248 15.77 6.14 8.39
CA SER A 248 15.27 4.87 7.85
C SER A 248 14.16 4.32 8.73
N GLY A 249 13.05 3.97 8.09
CA GLY A 249 11.78 3.70 8.73
C GLY A 249 11.30 2.28 8.47
N TYR A 250 10.56 1.65 9.37
CA TYR A 250 10.18 0.24 9.24
C TYR A 250 8.84 0.05 8.53
N ALA A 251 8.81 -0.86 7.55
CA ALA A 251 7.62 -1.39 6.94
C ALA A 251 7.04 -2.57 7.74
N VAL A 252 5.72 -2.58 7.90
CA VAL A 252 4.97 -3.67 8.55
C VAL A 252 3.71 -3.98 7.75
N CYS A 253 3.29 -5.23 7.78
CA CYS A 253 2.00 -5.62 7.20
C CYS A 253 1.02 -6.04 8.30
N SER A 254 -0.21 -5.57 8.20
CA SER A 254 -1.32 -5.99 9.05
C SER A 254 -2.36 -6.73 8.20
N ARG A 255 -2.96 -7.79 8.76
CA ARG A 255 -4.01 -8.61 8.14
C ARG A 255 -5.34 -8.43 8.86
#